data_AF-A0A563DG04-F1
#
_entry.id   AF-A0A563DG04-F1
#
_cell.length_a   1.000
_cell.length_b   1.000
_cell.length_c   1.000
_cell.angle_alpha   90.00
_cell.angle_beta   90.00
_cell.angle_gamma   90.00
#
_symmetry.space_group_name_H-M   'P 1'
#
loop_
_entity.id
_entity.type
_entity.pdbx_description
1 polymer ?
#
loop_
_entity_poly.entity_id
_entity_poly.type
_entity_poly.pdbx_seq_one_letter_code
_entity_poly.pdbx_strand_id
1 'polypeptide(L)'
;RVEAKSIHSREAKVSAELDYNRFRYYNPQTGQYISKDPIGLAGNNPNSYAYVYDSNTEVDLLGLDIIRLRHYTSNKGLEGIKESMTIKAGDQNAVFATKAKGKPLSMADARDKFKITNMSHTRNYIDFDIDDSRVEFRKNNLGVEEYKIKGDVDLKDSNAKFVKRCK
;
A
#
# COMPACT_ATOMS: atom_id res chain seq x y z
N ARG A 1 -67.96 24.36 20.66
CA ARG A 1 -66.61 24.02 21.18
C ARG A 1 -65.62 24.98 20.54
N VAL A 2 -65.20 25.99 21.31
CA VAL A 2 -64.01 26.87 21.26
C VAL A 2 -63.43 27.39 19.92
N GLU A 3 -63.28 28.71 19.92
CA GLU A 3 -62.61 29.62 18.97
C GLU A 3 -61.10 29.37 18.84
N ALA A 4 -60.46 29.90 17.77
CA ALA A 4 -59.44 30.97 17.90
C ALA A 4 -58.64 31.24 16.59
N LYS A 5 -58.71 32.50 16.15
CA LYS A 5 -57.60 33.43 15.84
C LYS A 5 -56.51 33.07 14.81
N SER A 6 -56.57 33.79 13.69
CA SER A 6 -55.43 34.31 12.90
C SER A 6 -54.25 34.71 13.76
N ILE A 7 -53.01 34.25 13.49
CA ILE A 7 -51.78 35.07 13.61
C ILE A 7 -50.53 34.46 12.90
N HIS A 8 -49.76 35.35 12.26
CA HIS A 8 -48.29 35.43 12.18
C HIS A 8 -47.47 34.66 11.12
N SER A 9 -46.93 35.47 10.20
CA SER A 9 -45.68 35.31 9.46
C SER A 9 -44.55 34.71 10.30
N ARG A 10 -43.80 33.77 9.71
CA ARG A 10 -42.42 33.48 10.13
C ARG A 10 -41.53 33.45 8.90
N GLU A 11 -40.69 34.47 8.84
CA GLU A 11 -39.44 34.46 8.10
C GLU A 11 -38.64 33.22 8.49
N ALA A 12 -38.34 32.35 7.53
CA ALA A 12 -37.24 31.42 7.68
C ALA A 12 -35.97 32.15 7.22
N LYS A 13 -35.37 32.85 8.18
CA LYS A 13 -34.05 33.46 8.06
C LYS A 13 -33.04 32.34 7.77
N VAL A 14 -32.35 32.49 6.64
CA VAL A 14 -31.28 31.63 6.13
C VAL A 14 -30.22 31.36 7.20
N SER A 15 -29.83 30.10 7.32
CA SER A 15 -28.50 29.72 7.80
C SER A 15 -27.98 28.66 6.83
N ALA A 16 -27.49 29.13 5.68
CA ALA A 16 -26.62 28.33 4.83
C ALA A 16 -25.31 28.19 5.59
N GLU A 17 -25.10 27.02 6.21
CA GLU A 17 -23.77 26.61 6.64
C GLU A 17 -22.92 26.44 5.38
N LEU A 18 -22.22 27.51 5.04
CA LEU A 18 -21.16 27.52 4.06
C LEU A 18 -19.90 26.99 4.76
N ASP A 19 -19.52 25.76 4.44
CA ASP A 19 -18.23 25.23 4.85
C ASP A 19 -17.10 26.04 4.21
N TYR A 20 -16.24 26.59 5.07
CA TYR A 20 -15.12 27.43 4.67
C TYR A 20 -13.98 26.57 4.11
N ASN A 21 -13.83 26.56 2.79
CA ASN A 21 -12.55 26.26 2.14
C ASN A 21 -11.96 27.59 1.65
N ARG A 22 -10.70 27.87 1.99
CA ARG A 22 -10.08 29.22 2.06
C ARG A 22 -10.20 30.11 0.80
N PHE A 23 -10.69 29.59 -0.33
CA PHE A 23 -10.87 30.35 -1.58
C PHE A 23 -12.15 30.06 -2.39
N ARG A 24 -13.13 29.23 -1.94
CA ARG A 24 -14.39 28.98 -2.71
C ARG A 24 -15.60 28.67 -1.83
N TYR A 25 -16.76 29.17 -2.24
CA TYR A 25 -18.06 28.87 -1.62
C TYR A 25 -18.74 27.68 -2.32
N TYR A 26 -19.14 26.68 -1.54
CA TYR A 26 -19.79 25.45 -1.99
C TYR A 26 -21.30 25.49 -1.72
N ASN A 27 -22.14 25.05 -2.68
CA ASN A 27 -23.57 24.83 -2.43
C ASN A 27 -23.89 23.33 -2.35
N PRO A 28 -24.18 22.80 -1.14
CA PRO A 28 -24.46 21.38 -0.94
C PRO A 28 -25.75 20.89 -1.60
N GLN A 29 -26.67 21.79 -1.96
CA GLN A 29 -27.99 21.42 -2.51
C GLN A 29 -27.94 21.07 -4.00
N THR A 30 -26.90 21.50 -4.70
CA THR A 30 -26.73 21.31 -6.16
C THR A 30 -25.44 20.58 -6.53
N GLY A 31 -24.54 20.36 -5.57
CA GLY A 31 -23.26 19.68 -5.79
C GLY A 31 -22.29 20.48 -6.66
N GLN A 32 -22.43 21.80 -6.74
CA GLN A 32 -21.63 22.66 -7.62
C GLN A 32 -21.02 23.85 -6.87
N TYR A 33 -19.85 24.31 -7.35
CA TYR A 33 -19.23 25.56 -6.91
C TYR A 33 -19.89 26.75 -7.61
N ILE A 34 -20.17 27.82 -6.84
CA ILE A 34 -20.90 29.00 -7.34
C ILE A 34 -19.94 30.11 -7.84
N SER A 35 -18.63 29.92 -7.75
CA SER A 35 -17.62 30.91 -8.17
C SER A 35 -16.80 30.43 -9.35
N LYS A 36 -16.57 31.33 -10.33
CA LYS A 36 -15.76 31.08 -11.52
C LYS A 36 -14.27 30.92 -11.17
N ASP A 37 -13.60 29.93 -11.78
CA ASP A 37 -12.16 29.66 -11.64
C ASP A 37 -11.30 30.85 -12.15
N PRO A 38 -10.36 31.41 -11.35
CA PRO A 38 -9.49 32.51 -11.78
C PRO A 38 -8.16 32.03 -12.44
N ILE A 39 -8.07 30.78 -12.88
CA ILE A 39 -6.97 30.30 -13.74
C ILE A 39 -7.50 29.95 -15.12
N GLY A 40 -7.48 30.95 -16.01
CA GLY A 40 -7.85 30.78 -17.41
C GLY A 40 -6.95 29.75 -18.09
N LEU A 41 -7.58 28.76 -18.72
CA LEU A 41 -7.10 28.12 -19.95
C LEU A 41 -5.66 27.53 -19.91
N ALA A 42 -5.34 26.72 -18.89
CA ALA A 42 -4.24 25.74 -18.98
C ALA A 42 -4.69 24.29 -18.77
N GLY A 43 -5.99 24.04 -18.61
CA GLY A 43 -6.58 22.70 -18.58
C GLY A 43 -7.42 22.49 -19.84
N ASN A 44 -6.92 21.66 -20.76
CA ASN A 44 -7.59 21.28 -22.00
C ASN A 44 -8.83 20.40 -21.73
N ASN A 45 -9.84 20.94 -21.04
CA ASN A 45 -11.06 20.22 -20.68
C ASN A 45 -12.29 21.11 -20.94
N PRO A 46 -13.21 20.75 -21.87
CA PRO A 46 -14.29 21.62 -22.32
C PRO A 46 -15.47 21.74 -21.35
N ASN A 47 -15.38 21.24 -20.11
CA ASN A 47 -16.49 21.24 -19.17
C ASN A 47 -16.05 21.75 -17.78
N SER A 48 -16.28 23.04 -17.52
CA SER A 48 -15.92 23.75 -16.29
C SER A 48 -16.72 23.33 -15.04
N TYR A 49 -17.70 22.43 -15.21
CA TYR A 49 -18.59 21.93 -14.15
C TYR A 49 -18.54 20.40 -14.01
N ALA A 50 -17.62 19.72 -14.71
CA ALA A 50 -17.53 18.27 -14.63
C ALA A 50 -16.88 17.83 -13.31
N TYR A 51 -17.64 17.08 -12.52
CA TYR A 51 -17.12 16.27 -11.44
C TYR A 51 -16.12 15.26 -12.02
N VAL A 52 -14.92 15.19 -11.44
CA VAL A 52 -13.91 14.23 -11.87
C VAL A 52 -14.48 12.83 -11.67
N TYR A 53 -14.53 12.07 -12.77
CA TYR A 53 -14.85 10.65 -12.72
C TYR A 53 -13.68 9.95 -12.01
N ASP A 54 -14.02 9.37 -10.87
CA ASP A 54 -13.19 8.48 -10.05
C ASP A 54 -12.13 9.16 -9.16
N SER A 55 -12.41 9.16 -7.86
CA SER A 55 -11.53 9.69 -6.80
C SER A 55 -10.54 8.66 -6.26
N ASN A 56 -10.35 7.51 -6.93
CA ASN A 56 -9.55 6.38 -6.42
C ASN A 56 -8.36 5.96 -7.30
N THR A 57 -7.86 6.81 -8.21
CA THR A 57 -6.52 6.59 -8.76
C THR A 57 -5.51 7.22 -7.82
N GLU A 58 -5.15 6.46 -6.78
CA GLU A 58 -4.10 6.75 -5.81
C GLU A 58 -2.90 7.43 -6.47
N VAL A 59 -2.67 8.69 -6.13
CA VAL A 59 -1.41 9.39 -6.42
C VAL A 59 -0.58 9.31 -5.14
N ASP A 60 0.38 8.40 -5.09
CA ASP A 60 1.41 8.41 -4.05
C ASP A 60 2.44 9.52 -4.37
N LEU A 61 2.26 10.67 -3.73
CA LEU A 61 3.15 11.82 -3.85
C LEU A 61 4.43 11.69 -3.01
N LEU A 62 4.58 10.64 -2.19
CA LEU A 62 5.67 10.52 -1.20
C LEU A 62 6.73 9.46 -1.51
N GLY A 63 6.56 8.64 -2.56
CA GLY A 63 7.66 7.83 -3.14
C GLY A 63 8.32 6.86 -2.16
N LEU A 64 7.53 6.31 -1.23
CA LEU A 64 7.95 5.23 -0.32
C LEU A 64 7.16 3.98 -0.69
N ASP A 65 7.40 3.47 -1.89
CA ASP A 65 6.83 2.21 -2.33
C ASP A 65 7.39 1.09 -1.45
N ILE A 66 6.63 0.69 -0.44
CA ILE A 66 6.97 -0.45 0.41
C ILE A 66 6.51 -1.72 -0.30
N ILE A 67 7.45 -2.63 -0.53
CA ILE A 67 7.15 -3.95 -1.05
C ILE A 67 7.20 -5.00 0.05
N ARG A 68 6.20 -5.88 0.05
CA ARG A 68 6.19 -7.04 0.94
C ARG A 68 6.86 -8.24 0.27
N LEU A 69 7.97 -8.66 0.84
CA LEU A 69 8.80 -9.76 0.37
C LEU A 69 8.71 -10.98 1.29
N ARG A 70 9.04 -12.13 0.73
CA ARG A 70 9.06 -13.44 1.37
C ARG A 70 10.44 -14.06 1.18
N HIS A 71 11.10 -14.35 2.30
CA HIS A 71 12.35 -15.09 2.34
C HIS A 71 12.09 -16.52 2.84
N TYR A 72 12.45 -17.53 2.04
CA TYR A 72 12.36 -18.93 2.44
C TYR A 72 13.60 -19.36 3.21
N THR A 73 13.41 -20.12 4.30
CA THR A 73 14.51 -20.57 5.14
C THR A 73 14.24 -21.92 5.82
N SER A 74 15.27 -22.46 6.47
CA SER A 74 15.20 -23.71 7.24
C SER A 74 14.71 -23.51 8.68
N ASN A 75 14.55 -24.60 9.45
CA ASN A 75 14.22 -24.51 10.88
C ASN A 75 15.33 -23.75 11.64
N LYS A 76 16.59 -24.12 11.42
CA LYS A 76 17.75 -23.47 12.05
C LYS A 76 17.85 -22.00 11.64
N GLY A 77 17.63 -21.70 10.36
CA GLY A 77 17.66 -20.33 9.86
C GLY A 77 16.55 -19.47 10.46
N LEU A 78 15.31 -19.99 10.54
CA LEU A 78 14.19 -19.26 11.14
C LEU A 78 14.47 -18.89 12.59
N GLU A 79 14.95 -19.83 13.41
CA GLU A 79 15.23 -19.56 14.82
C GLU A 79 16.38 -18.56 15.00
N GLY A 80 17.47 -18.69 14.22
CA GLY A 80 18.57 -17.71 14.28
C GLY A 80 18.16 -16.31 13.84
N ILE A 81 17.26 -16.18 12.85
CA ILE A 81 16.75 -14.88 12.42
C ILE A 81 15.77 -14.31 13.45
N LYS A 82 14.94 -15.14 14.12
CA LYS A 82 14.10 -14.65 15.23
C LYS A 82 14.93 -14.10 16.39
N GLU A 83 16.05 -14.75 16.70
CA GLU A 83 16.93 -14.31 17.78
C GLU A 83 17.66 -13.01 17.43
N SER A 84 18.25 -12.94 16.24
CA SER A 84 19.02 -11.77 15.79
C SER A 84 18.16 -10.63 15.22
N MET A 85 16.89 -10.89 14.92
CA MET A 85 15.99 -10.01 14.16
C MET A 85 16.62 -9.48 12.86
N THR A 86 17.56 -10.22 12.27
CA THR A 86 18.31 -9.80 11.09
C THR A 86 18.47 -10.98 10.15
N ILE A 87 18.13 -10.80 8.88
CA ILE A 87 18.49 -11.77 7.84
C ILE A 87 19.92 -11.44 7.41
N LYS A 88 20.86 -12.30 7.81
CA LYS A 88 22.25 -12.18 7.39
C LYS A 88 22.38 -12.44 5.90
N ALA A 89 23.09 -11.56 5.22
CA ALA A 89 23.48 -11.77 3.84
C ALA A 89 24.33 -13.03 3.72
N GLY A 90 24.01 -13.84 2.72
CA GLY A 90 24.78 -15.04 2.40
C GLY A 90 25.72 -14.78 1.24
N ASP A 91 25.61 -15.64 0.23
CA ASP A 91 26.39 -15.53 -0.99
C ASP A 91 26.20 -14.16 -1.67
N GLN A 92 27.30 -13.64 -2.22
CA GLN A 92 27.33 -12.33 -2.88
C GLN A 92 26.99 -11.14 -1.95
N ASN A 93 27.10 -11.32 -0.62
CA ASN A 93 26.71 -10.33 0.37
C ASN A 93 25.30 -9.78 0.10
N ALA A 94 24.36 -10.68 -0.20
CA ALA A 94 22.98 -10.33 -0.51
C ALA A 94 21.99 -11.30 0.13
N VAL A 95 20.76 -10.82 0.30
CA VAL A 95 19.59 -11.61 0.67
C VAL A 95 18.67 -11.71 -0.55
N PHE A 96 18.19 -12.93 -0.81
CA PHE A 96 17.25 -13.21 -1.90
C PHE A 96 15.86 -13.49 -1.34
N ALA A 97 14.85 -12.89 -1.99
CA ALA A 97 13.45 -13.02 -1.60
C ALA A 97 12.54 -13.01 -2.83
N THR A 98 11.27 -13.33 -2.63
CA THR A 98 10.21 -13.27 -3.65
C THR A 98 9.07 -12.36 -3.17
N LYS A 99 8.23 -11.87 -4.08
CA LYS A 99 7.07 -11.05 -3.68
C LYS A 99 6.09 -11.89 -2.85
N ALA A 100 5.69 -11.40 -1.69
CA ALA A 100 4.73 -12.07 -0.80
C ALA A 100 3.28 -11.86 -1.26
N LYS A 101 2.97 -12.22 -2.52
CA LYS A 101 1.62 -12.07 -3.07
C LYS A 101 0.79 -13.33 -2.85
N GLY A 102 -0.36 -13.18 -2.18
CA GLY A 102 -1.35 -14.24 -2.01
C GLY A 102 -0.90 -15.39 -1.09
N LYS A 103 -1.49 -16.57 -1.31
CA LYS A 103 -1.21 -17.75 -0.49
C LYS A 103 0.24 -18.21 -0.66
N PRO A 104 0.92 -18.63 0.41
CA PRO A 104 2.27 -19.17 0.31
C PRO A 104 2.29 -20.45 -0.50
N LEU A 105 3.27 -20.56 -1.40
CA LEU A 105 3.55 -21.79 -2.16
C LEU A 105 3.84 -22.95 -1.20
N SER A 106 3.50 -24.17 -1.60
CA SER A 106 3.90 -25.36 -0.85
C SER A 106 5.44 -25.48 -0.82
N MET A 107 5.98 -26.32 0.07
CA MET A 107 7.43 -26.51 0.15
C MET A 107 8.02 -27.07 -1.16
N ALA A 108 7.29 -27.99 -1.81
CA ALA A 108 7.68 -28.59 -3.09
C ALA A 108 7.60 -27.56 -4.23
N ASP A 109 6.49 -26.83 -4.33
CA ASP A 109 6.32 -25.81 -5.39
C ASP A 109 7.34 -24.68 -5.24
N ALA A 110 7.64 -24.24 -4.01
CA ALA A 110 8.67 -23.25 -3.75
C ALA A 110 10.04 -23.78 -4.17
N ARG A 111 10.36 -25.03 -3.86
CA ARG A 111 11.63 -25.66 -4.25
C ARG A 111 11.76 -25.70 -5.78
N ASP A 112 10.73 -26.14 -6.46
CA ASP A 112 10.75 -26.33 -7.91
C ASP A 112 10.72 -25.00 -8.66
N LYS A 113 10.03 -23.98 -8.11
CA LYS A 113 10.00 -22.61 -8.65
C LYS A 113 11.32 -21.89 -8.46
N PHE A 114 11.88 -21.90 -7.26
CA PHE A 114 13.12 -21.19 -6.94
C PHE A 114 14.38 -22.01 -7.19
N LYS A 115 14.23 -23.23 -7.72
CA LYS A 115 15.33 -24.17 -8.01
C LYS A 115 16.26 -24.38 -6.80
N ILE A 116 15.68 -24.40 -5.61
CA ILE A 116 16.42 -24.57 -4.36
C ILE A 116 16.81 -26.04 -4.22
N THR A 117 18.11 -26.33 -4.20
CA THR A 117 18.60 -27.72 -4.16
C THR A 117 18.23 -28.45 -2.86
N ASN A 118 18.34 -27.77 -1.72
CA ASN A 118 18.08 -28.36 -0.41
C ASN A 118 16.68 -28.00 0.09
N MET A 119 15.81 -29.01 0.16
CA MET A 119 14.42 -28.93 0.63
C MET A 119 14.28 -28.28 2.02
N SER A 120 15.30 -28.37 2.87
CA SER A 120 15.26 -27.74 4.19
C SER A 120 15.06 -26.23 4.10
N HIS A 121 15.63 -25.56 3.08
CA HIS A 121 15.51 -24.11 2.93
C HIS A 121 14.14 -23.64 2.45
N THR A 122 13.27 -24.53 1.99
CA THR A 122 11.87 -24.19 1.67
C THR A 122 10.92 -24.60 2.78
N ARG A 123 11.38 -25.00 3.96
CA ARG A 123 10.48 -25.42 5.05
C ARG A 123 9.69 -24.26 5.62
N ASN A 124 10.38 -23.18 5.98
CA ASN A 124 9.78 -22.02 6.63
C ASN A 124 9.94 -20.80 5.75
N TYR A 125 9.30 -19.71 6.14
CA TYR A 125 9.50 -18.43 5.49
C TYR A 125 9.25 -17.27 6.45
N ILE A 126 9.74 -16.11 6.03
CA ILE A 126 9.58 -14.84 6.72
C ILE A 126 9.04 -13.86 5.71
N ASP A 127 7.89 -13.26 6.01
CA ASP A 127 7.34 -12.17 5.22
C ASP A 127 7.71 -10.85 5.88
N PHE A 128 8.26 -9.89 5.15
CA PHE A 128 8.68 -8.59 5.69
C PHE A 128 8.49 -7.48 4.67
N ASP A 129 8.37 -6.27 5.17
CA ASP A 129 8.21 -5.04 4.39
C ASP A 129 9.57 -4.39 4.17
N ILE A 130 9.87 -3.99 2.94
CA ILE A 130 11.10 -3.28 2.62
C ILE A 130 10.82 -2.21 1.57
N ASP A 131 11.58 -1.13 1.61
CA ASP A 131 11.54 -0.08 0.61
C ASP A 131 11.98 -0.62 -0.77
N ASP A 132 11.20 -0.32 -1.83
CA ASP A 132 11.48 -0.78 -3.19
C ASP A 132 12.83 -0.27 -3.72
N SER A 133 13.28 0.92 -3.30
CA SER A 133 14.57 1.49 -3.70
C SER A 133 15.77 0.68 -3.19
N ARG A 134 15.58 -0.11 -2.13
CA ARG A 134 16.63 -0.96 -1.54
C ARG A 134 16.76 -2.31 -2.24
N VAL A 135 15.82 -2.64 -3.13
CA VAL A 135 15.78 -3.95 -3.77
C VAL A 135 16.06 -3.86 -5.27
N GLU A 136 16.65 -4.92 -5.79
CA GLU A 136 16.92 -5.08 -7.21
C GLU A 136 16.18 -6.31 -7.70
N PHE A 137 15.15 -6.12 -8.54
CA PHE A 137 14.47 -7.23 -9.19
C PHE A 137 15.35 -7.78 -10.32
N ARG A 138 15.61 -9.09 -10.31
CA ARG A 138 16.43 -9.75 -11.34
C ARG A 138 15.88 -11.13 -11.71
N LYS A 139 16.23 -11.56 -12.91
CA LYS A 139 16.06 -12.95 -13.35
C LYS A 139 17.42 -13.63 -13.35
N ASN A 140 17.57 -14.68 -12.55
CA ASN A 140 18.83 -15.42 -12.47
C ASN A 140 19.01 -16.38 -13.66
N ASN A 141 20.20 -16.97 -13.79
CA ASN A 141 20.53 -17.89 -14.90
C ASN A 141 19.66 -19.16 -14.95
N LEU A 142 18.96 -19.48 -13.87
CA LEU A 142 18.01 -20.60 -13.79
C LEU A 142 16.60 -20.19 -14.23
N GLY A 143 16.43 -18.94 -14.69
CA GLY A 143 15.15 -18.38 -15.12
C GLY A 143 14.22 -17.98 -13.97
N VAL A 144 14.74 -17.93 -12.74
CA VAL A 144 13.96 -17.58 -11.54
C VAL A 144 13.96 -16.08 -11.33
N GLU A 145 12.77 -15.52 -11.15
CA GLU A 145 12.55 -14.12 -10.79
C GLU A 145 12.65 -13.96 -9.27
N GLU A 146 13.58 -13.12 -8.84
CA GLU A 146 13.90 -12.90 -7.43
C GLU A 146 14.25 -11.44 -7.16
N TYR A 147 14.03 -11.02 -5.92
CA TYR A 147 14.45 -9.73 -5.41
C TYR A 147 15.77 -9.90 -4.67
N LYS A 148 16.79 -9.17 -5.12
CA LYS A 148 18.11 -9.11 -4.52
C LYS A 148 18.19 -7.89 -3.62
N ILE A 149 18.55 -8.11 -2.36
CA ILE A 149 18.75 -7.05 -1.37
C ILE A 149 20.23 -7.07 -0.99
N LYS A 150 20.93 -5.96 -1.12
CA LYS A 150 22.36 -5.88 -0.79
C LYS A 150 22.56 -5.78 0.73
N GLY A 151 23.47 -6.58 1.26
CA GLY A 151 23.82 -6.63 2.68
C GLY A 151 22.75 -7.28 3.56
N ASP A 152 22.98 -7.17 4.87
CA ASP A 152 22.08 -7.68 5.89
C ASP A 152 20.74 -6.92 5.89
N VAL A 153 19.65 -7.63 6.16
CA VAL A 153 18.31 -7.04 6.28
C VAL A 153 17.89 -7.05 7.74
N ASP A 154 17.83 -5.87 8.36
CA ASP A 154 17.28 -5.70 9.71
C ASP A 154 15.74 -5.79 9.63
N LEU A 155 15.15 -6.60 10.51
CA LEU A 155 13.72 -6.88 10.55
C LEU A 155 12.98 -6.14 11.69
N LYS A 156 13.67 -5.32 12.49
CA LYS A 156 13.07 -4.64 13.65
C LYS A 156 11.91 -3.73 13.27
N ASP A 157 12.09 -2.96 12.19
CA ASP A 157 11.10 -1.97 11.74
C ASP A 157 10.29 -2.44 10.52
N SER A 158 10.48 -3.70 10.10
CA SER A 158 10.04 -4.21 8.80
C SER A 158 8.74 -5.03 8.85
N ASN A 159 7.92 -4.89 9.91
CA ASN A 159 6.69 -5.67 10.12
C ASN A 159 6.82 -7.16 9.76
N ALA A 160 7.88 -7.79 10.29
CA ALA A 160 8.28 -9.13 9.93
C ALA A 160 7.34 -10.19 10.54
N LYS A 161 6.88 -11.12 9.71
CA LYS A 161 6.04 -12.26 10.08
C LYS A 161 6.81 -13.55 9.87
N PHE A 162 7.14 -14.19 10.98
CA PHE A 162 7.84 -15.48 11.01
C PHE A 162 6.86 -16.63 10.92
N VAL A 163 6.95 -17.45 9.88
CA VAL A 163 6.04 -18.59 9.68
C VAL A 163 6.80 -19.91 9.69
N LYS A 164 6.61 -20.67 10.78
CA LYS A 164 7.03 -22.07 10.90
C LYS A 164 5.93 -22.97 10.36
N ARG A 165 6.18 -23.69 9.26
CA ARG A 165 5.17 -24.55 8.62
C ARG A 165 5.21 -26.00 9.10
N CYS A 166 6.40 -26.52 9.34
CA CYS A 166 6.61 -27.90 9.76
C CYS A 166 7.29 -27.91 11.13
N LYS A 167 6.83 -28.77 12.03
CA LYS A 167 7.36 -28.88 13.39
C LYS A 167 8.76 -29.46 13.41
#